data_AF-A0A399ZUX4-F1
#
_entry.id   AF-A0A399ZUX4-F1
#
_cell.length_a   1.000
_cell.length_b   1.000
_cell.length_c   1.000
_cell.angle_alpha   90.00
_cell.angle_beta   90.00
_cell.angle_gamma   90.00
#
_symmetry.space_group_name_H-M   'P 1'
#
loop_
_entity.id
_entity.type
_entity.pdbx_description
1 polymer ?
#
loop_
_entity_poly.entity_id
_entity_poly.type
_entity_poly.pdbx_seq_one_letter_code
_entity_poly.pdbx_strand_id
1 'polypeptide(L)'
;MELLRTQILLEKTQRQFLTLIAEEEERSISDIVREMIDRELRFRQRRQMLLAARELQADYVTDPSLSEFTALDSDDFLFEDEGV
;
A
#
# COMPACT_ATOMS: atom_id res chain seq x y z
N MET A 1 5.24 -19.49 5.19
CA MET A 1 5.80 -18.68 4.08
C MET A 1 6.85 -19.53 3.39
N GLU A 2 6.77 -19.67 2.08
CA GLU A 2 7.76 -20.42 1.29
C GLU A 2 8.86 -19.46 0.84
N LEU A 3 10.13 -19.79 1.10
CA LEU A 3 11.28 -18.98 0.69
C LEU A 3 11.91 -19.59 -0.56
N LEU A 4 12.04 -18.78 -1.60
CA LEU A 4 12.70 -19.17 -2.85
C LEU A 4 14.12 -18.60 -2.88
N ARG A 5 15.09 -19.42 -3.34
CA ARG A 5 16.47 -18.97 -3.51
C ARG A 5 16.56 -18.06 -4.74
N THR A 6 16.78 -16.78 -4.50
CA THR A 6 16.99 -15.78 -5.55
C THR A 6 18.45 -15.33 -5.55
N GLN A 7 19.05 -15.28 -6.75
CA GLN A 7 20.37 -14.68 -6.93
C GLN A 7 20.19 -13.25 -7.45
N ILE A 8 20.82 -12.30 -6.76
CA ILE A 8 20.80 -10.88 -7.13
C ILE A 8 22.22 -10.39 -7.34
N LEU A 9 22.42 -9.58 -8.37
CA LEU A 9 23.68 -8.87 -8.57
C LEU A 9 23.62 -7.56 -7.79
N LEU A 10 24.65 -7.33 -6.98
CA LEU A 10 24.81 -6.13 -6.18
C LEU A 10 26.14 -5.49 -6.53
N GLU A 11 26.20 -4.17 -6.41
CA GLU A 11 27.47 -3.48 -6.44
C GLU A 11 28.33 -3.92 -5.26
N LYS A 12 29.65 -3.86 -5.44
CA LYS A 12 30.62 -4.25 -4.39
C LYS A 12 30.39 -3.45 -3.11
N THR A 13 30.15 -2.16 -3.26
CA THR A 13 29.85 -1.22 -2.17
C THR A 13 28.58 -1.62 -1.42
N GLN A 14 27.49 -1.91 -2.13
CA GLN A 14 26.23 -2.35 -1.54
C GLN A 14 26.41 -3.63 -0.71
N ARG A 15 27.14 -4.61 -1.25
CA ARG A 15 27.41 -5.85 -0.52
C ARG A 15 28.23 -5.60 0.74
N GLN A 16 29.24 -4.73 0.68
CA GLN A 16 30.04 -4.36 1.85
C GLN A 16 29.19 -3.70 2.94
N PHE A 17 28.33 -2.75 2.56
CA PHE A 17 27.41 -2.12 3.51
C PHE A 17 26.43 -3.11 4.13
N LEU A 18 25.84 -4.00 3.33
CA LEU A 18 24.92 -5.01 3.84
C LEU A 18 25.61 -6.00 4.79
N THR A 19 26.88 -6.34 4.54
CA THR A 19 27.67 -7.15 5.47
C THR A 19 27.88 -6.43 6.81
N LEU A 20 28.24 -5.14 6.78
CA LEU A 20 28.44 -4.36 8.00
C LEU A 20 27.15 -4.30 8.85
N ILE A 21 26.01 -4.01 8.23
CA ILE A 21 24.71 -3.99 8.91
C ILE A 21 24.36 -5.37 9.48
N ALA A 22 24.63 -6.43 8.72
CA ALA A 22 24.40 -7.81 9.18
C ALA A 22 25.22 -8.17 10.42
N GLU A 23 26.47 -7.74 10.46
CA GLU A 23 27.36 -7.95 11.61
C GLU A 23 26.91 -7.12 12.82
N GLU A 24 26.59 -5.84 12.64
CA GLU A 24 26.13 -4.95 13.71
C GLU A 24 24.80 -5.39 14.33
N GLU A 25 23.89 -5.94 13.52
CA GLU A 25 22.56 -6.37 13.97
C GLU A 25 22.49 -7.87 14.37
N GLU A 26 23.59 -8.62 14.24
CA GLU A 26 23.63 -10.08 14.44
C GLU A 26 22.59 -10.84 13.58
N ARG A 27 22.38 -10.39 12.35
CA ARG A 27 21.35 -10.91 11.43
C ARG A 27 21.97 -11.42 10.14
N SER A 28 21.25 -12.25 9.39
CA SER A 28 21.73 -12.64 8.07
C SER A 28 21.52 -11.51 7.05
N ILE A 29 22.42 -11.40 6.08
CA ILE A 29 22.26 -10.52 4.91
C ILE A 29 20.90 -10.78 4.23
N SER A 30 20.47 -12.04 4.19
CA SER A 30 19.19 -12.40 3.58
C SER A 30 17.99 -11.82 4.34
N ASP A 31 18.07 -11.71 5.67
CA ASP A 31 17.00 -11.13 6.50
C ASP A 31 16.89 -9.63 6.25
N ILE A 32 18.04 -8.94 6.23
CA ILE A 32 18.12 -7.50 5.97
C ILE A 32 17.59 -7.19 4.58
N VAL A 33 18.04 -7.93 3.56
CA VAL A 33 17.58 -7.73 2.18
C VAL A 33 16.07 -7.97 2.06
N ARG A 34 15.52 -9.00 2.70
CA ARG A 34 14.06 -9.23 2.70
C ARG A 34 13.31 -8.09 3.37
N GLU A 35 13.79 -7.60 4.52
CA GLU A 35 13.17 -6.48 5.20
C GLU A 35 13.17 -5.20 4.34
N MET A 36 14.29 -4.89 3.69
CA MET A 36 14.38 -3.74 2.78
C MET A 36 13.43 -3.88 1.59
N ILE A 37 13.34 -5.07 1.00
CA ILE A 37 12.40 -5.36 -0.09
C ILE A 37 10.96 -5.17 0.37
N ASP A 38 10.58 -5.72 1.53
CA ASP A 38 9.22 -5.60 2.07
C ASP A 38 8.84 -4.15 2.33
N ARG A 39 9.75 -3.34 2.88
CA ARG A 39 9.54 -1.91 3.10
C ARG A 39 9.28 -1.17 1.78
N GLU A 40 10.08 -1.43 0.75
CA GLU A 40 9.93 -0.82 -0.57
C GLU A 40 8.64 -1.26 -1.27
N LEU A 41 8.27 -2.54 -1.19
CA LEU A 41 7.02 -3.05 -1.76
C LEU A 41 5.80 -2.37 -1.13
N ARG A 42 5.76 -2.24 0.21
CA ARG A 42 4.70 -1.52 0.91
C ARG A 42 4.66 -0.04 0.54
N PHE A 43 5.80 0.59 0.31
CA PHE A 43 5.86 1.98 -0.15
C PHE A 43 5.27 2.12 -1.56
N ARG A 44 5.66 1.26 -2.49
CA ARG A 44 5.13 1.25 -3.86
C ARG A 44 3.63 0.99 -3.92
N GLN A 45 3.16 0.01 -3.15
CA GLN A 45 1.73 -0.30 -3.07
C GLN A 45 0.91 0.90 -2.59
N ARG A 46 1.36 1.57 -1.50
CA ARG A 46 0.70 2.80 -1.02
C ARG A 46 0.73 3.91 -2.05
N ARG A 47 1.84 4.07 -2.77
CA ARG A 47 1.96 5.07 -3.84
C ARG A 47 0.98 4.80 -4.98
N GLN A 48 0.83 3.54 -5.38
CA GLN A 48 -0.15 3.15 -6.41
C GLN A 48 -1.59 3.41 -5.96
N MET A 49 -1.92 3.06 -4.70
CA MET A 49 -3.24 3.36 -4.14
C MET A 49 -3.54 4.86 -4.12
N LEU A 50 -2.57 5.69 -3.75
CA LEU A 50 -2.72 7.15 -3.77
C LEU A 50 -2.93 7.70 -5.18
N LEU A 51 -2.25 7.13 -6.18
CA LEU A 51 -2.46 7.53 -7.58
C LEU A 51 -3.86 7.13 -8.06
N ALA A 52 -4.28 5.90 -7.80
CA ALA A 52 -5.62 5.44 -8.12
C ALA A 52 -6.71 6.27 -7.42
N ALA A 53 -6.52 6.61 -6.14
CA ALA A 53 -7.45 7.46 -5.40
C ALA A 53 -7.53 8.89 -5.98
N ARG A 54 -6.41 9.44 -6.48
CA ARG A 54 -6.41 10.75 -7.15
C ARG A 54 -7.11 10.70 -8.51
N GLU A 55 -6.95 9.62 -9.25
CA GLU A 55 -7.62 9.39 -10.53
C GLU A 55 -9.14 9.26 -10.31
N LEU A 56 -9.55 8.41 -9.35
CA LEU A 56 -10.95 8.31 -8.93
C LEU A 56 -11.53 9.62 -8.42
N GLN A 57 -10.75 10.42 -7.67
CA GLN A 57 -11.19 11.74 -7.21
C GLN A 57 -11.37 12.71 -8.38
N ALA A 58 -10.49 12.67 -9.38
CA ALA A 58 -10.63 13.48 -10.59
C ALA A 58 -11.91 13.11 -11.36
N ASP A 59 -12.23 11.82 -11.45
CA ASP A 59 -13.46 11.33 -12.05
C ASP A 59 -14.70 11.76 -11.23
N TYR A 60 -14.63 11.69 -9.90
CA TYR A 60 -15.71 12.10 -8.99
C TYR A 60 -16.00 13.61 -9.02
N VAL A 61 -15.00 14.44 -9.31
CA VAL A 61 -15.14 15.90 -9.44
C VAL A 61 -15.64 16.31 -10.83
N THR A 62 -15.40 15.48 -11.84
CA THR A 62 -15.74 15.79 -13.24
C THR A 62 -17.06 15.18 -13.70
N ASP A 63 -17.59 14.15 -13.02
CA ASP A 63 -18.89 13.55 -13.32
C ASP A 63 -19.89 13.71 -12.15
N PRO A 64 -20.84 14.67 -12.24
CA PRO A 64 -21.85 14.93 -11.21
C PRO A 64 -22.72 13.71 -10.87
N SER A 65 -22.88 12.76 -11.82
CA SER A 65 -23.74 11.59 -11.66
C SER A 65 -23.23 10.58 -10.62
N LEU A 66 -21.93 10.58 -10.32
CA LEU A 66 -21.33 9.71 -9.30
C LEU A 66 -21.56 10.21 -7.86
N SER A 67 -21.89 11.49 -7.70
CA SER A 67 -22.26 12.12 -6.43
C SER A 67 -23.76 12.06 -6.10
N GLU A 68 -24.59 11.68 -7.07
CA GLU A 68 -26.05 11.59 -6.91
C GLU A 68 -26.46 10.42 -5.99
N PHE A 69 -25.70 9.32 -5.97
CA PHE A 69 -25.99 8.19 -5.08
C PHE A 69 -25.72 8.49 -3.60
N THR A 70 -24.79 9.38 -3.29
CA THR A 70 -24.56 9.84 -1.90
C THR A 70 -25.62 10.83 -1.40
N ALA A 71 -26.43 11.40 -2.30
CA ALA A 71 -27.52 12.30 -1.91
C ALA A 71 -28.82 11.56 -1.51
N LEU A 72 -28.95 10.27 -1.87
CA LEU A 72 -30.19 9.49 -1.66
C LEU A 72 -30.21 8.69 -0.35
N ASP A 73 -29.10 8.58 0.39
CA ASP A 73 -28.98 7.66 1.55
C ASP A 73 -28.91 8.37 2.92
N SER A 74 -29.29 9.65 3.01
CA SER A 74 -29.19 10.37 4.30
C SER A 74 -30.51 10.87 4.89
N ASP A 75 -31.59 11.01 4.12
CA ASP A 75 -32.83 11.63 4.65
C ASP A 75 -34.11 10.76 4.62
N ASP A 76 -34.13 9.60 3.96
CA ASP A 76 -35.35 8.77 3.86
C ASP A 76 -35.40 7.53 4.79
N PHE A 77 -34.34 7.22 5.54
CA PHE A 77 -34.27 5.96 6.30
C PHE A 77 -34.78 6.02 7.76
N LEU A 78 -35.27 7.16 8.25
CA LEU A 78 -35.55 7.31 9.69
C LEU A 78 -37.01 7.39 10.14
N PHE A 79 -38.02 7.45 9.27
CA PHE A 79 -39.42 7.53 9.75
C PHE A 79 -40.46 6.83 8.86
N GLU A 80 -40.28 5.53 8.59
CA GLU A 80 -41.42 4.62 8.41
C GLU A 80 -41.49 3.69 9.62
N ASP A 81 -42.16 4.16 10.68
CA ASP A 81 -42.87 3.29 11.61
C ASP A 81 -44.13 4.05 12.06
N GLU A 82 -45.15 4.04 11.19
CA GLU A 82 -46.52 4.33 11.61
C GLU A 82 -47.03 3.17 12.47
N GLY A 83 -47.54 3.47 13.66
CA GLY A 83 -48.49 2.60 14.34
C GLY A 83 -48.60 2.80 15.85
N VAL A 84 -49.52 3.67 16.28
CA VAL A 84 -50.77 3.35 17.04
C VAL A 84 -51.60 4.61 17.18
#